data_AF-A0A417QGF9-F1
#
_entry.id   AF-A0A417QGF9-F1
#
_cell.length_a   1.000
_cell.length_b   1.000
_cell.length_c   1.000
_cell.angle_alpha   90.00
_cell.angle_beta   90.00
_cell.angle_gamma   90.00
#
_symmetry.space_group_name_H-M   'P 1'
#
loop_
_entity.id
_entity.type
_entity.pdbx_description
1 polymer ?
#
loop_
_entity_poly.entity_id
_entity_poly.type
_entity_poly.pdbx_seq_one_letter_code
_entity_poly.pdbx_strand_id
1 'polypeptide(L)'
;MSRRQLPVSVDIGGETYMINTDFRTIMDIEEVLFSPDLTEKQRAFAEEMEQYSDVSHEDACQNARYYDAMEMFYKGNIPEDLTEAMEQMLWFYSCGKEEKGKAPKKPVLSFKYDFDYINAGFLQDYKIDLFEVDQLHWWKFMSLFSALHDDCKICEIIGWRAAEPKDYKDKEQKKRIREMQKVYALPNERAAEEEKKREALIAALMGDGDISGLV
;
A
#
# COMPACT_ATOMS: atom_id res chain seq x y z
N MET A 1 -17.81 9.35 -29.80
CA MET A 1 -17.24 8.30 -28.93
C MET A 1 -18.17 8.12 -27.75
N SER A 2 -18.59 6.90 -27.42
CA SER A 2 -19.35 6.64 -26.20
C SER A 2 -18.47 6.97 -24.98
N ARG A 3 -19.03 7.62 -23.95
CA ARG A 3 -18.26 7.89 -22.72
C ARG A 3 -17.97 6.56 -22.04
N ARG A 4 -16.71 6.29 -21.72
CA ARG A 4 -16.34 5.16 -20.86
C ARG A 4 -16.99 5.36 -19.50
N GLN A 5 -17.86 4.45 -19.10
CA GLN A 5 -18.41 4.40 -17.74
C GLN A 5 -17.42 3.63 -16.84
N LEU A 6 -17.18 4.16 -15.65
CA LEU A 6 -16.38 3.51 -14.62
C LEU A 6 -17.32 2.74 -13.69
N PRO A 7 -16.91 1.55 -13.20
CA PRO A 7 -17.78 0.73 -12.35
C PRO A 7 -18.07 1.42 -11.03
N VAL A 8 -19.33 1.48 -10.65
CA VAL A 8 -19.80 1.94 -9.32
C VAL A 8 -20.48 0.83 -8.52
N SER A 9 -20.54 -0.36 -9.12
CA SER A 9 -21.06 -1.60 -8.58
C SER A 9 -20.37 -2.79 -9.23
N VAL A 10 -20.50 -3.96 -8.61
CA VAL A 10 -20.10 -5.26 -9.14
C VAL A 10 -21.25 -6.26 -8.99
N ASP A 11 -21.30 -7.26 -9.85
CA ASP A 11 -22.27 -8.35 -9.77
C ASP A 11 -21.60 -9.57 -9.16
N ILE A 12 -22.22 -10.12 -8.11
CA ILE A 12 -21.72 -11.26 -7.32
C ILE A 12 -22.91 -12.18 -7.07
N GLY A 13 -22.81 -13.45 -7.45
CA GLY A 13 -23.93 -14.40 -7.31
C GLY A 13 -25.23 -13.99 -8.01
N GLY A 14 -25.18 -13.07 -8.99
CA GLY A 14 -26.38 -12.52 -9.66
C GLY A 14 -27.05 -11.35 -8.95
N GLU A 15 -26.48 -10.87 -7.85
CA GLU A 15 -26.90 -9.65 -7.15
C GLU A 15 -25.91 -8.50 -7.39
N THR A 16 -26.42 -7.28 -7.49
CA THR A 16 -25.61 -6.09 -7.73
C THR A 16 -25.26 -5.41 -6.40
N TYR A 17 -23.95 -5.29 -6.13
CA TYR A 17 -23.42 -4.65 -4.94
C TYR A 17 -22.82 -3.28 -5.27
N MET A 18 -23.27 -2.25 -4.57
CA MET A 18 -22.70 -0.90 -4.69
C MET A 18 -21.34 -0.84 -3.99
N ILE A 19 -20.35 -0.24 -4.66
CA ILE A 19 -18.99 -0.16 -4.13
C ILE A 19 -18.57 1.27 -3.83
N ASN A 20 -17.62 1.44 -2.91
CA ASN A 20 -16.90 2.68 -2.71
C ASN A 20 -15.81 2.81 -3.77
N THR A 21 -15.90 3.88 -4.55
CA THR A 21 -15.02 4.10 -5.71
C THR A 21 -14.05 5.26 -5.54
N ASP A 22 -14.16 6.03 -4.45
CA ASP A 22 -13.31 7.19 -4.22
C ASP A 22 -11.89 6.76 -3.85
N PHE A 23 -10.89 7.46 -4.41
CA PHE A 23 -9.49 7.12 -4.18
C PHE A 23 -9.12 7.12 -2.69
N ARG A 24 -9.72 7.98 -1.86
CA ARG A 24 -9.45 8.05 -0.42
C ARG A 24 -9.82 6.73 0.26
N THR A 25 -11.01 6.22 -0.04
CA THR A 25 -11.45 4.93 0.52
C THR A 25 -10.55 3.78 0.07
N ILE A 26 -10.09 3.78 -1.18
CA ILE A 26 -9.18 2.73 -1.66
C ILE A 26 -7.80 2.83 -0.98
N MET A 27 -7.29 4.03 -0.74
CA MET A 27 -6.05 4.24 0.02
C MET A 27 -6.19 3.80 1.49
N ASP A 28 -7.34 4.04 2.12
CA ASP A 28 -7.61 3.58 3.48
C ASP A 28 -7.75 2.03 3.53
N ILE A 29 -8.37 1.42 2.51
CA ILE A 29 -8.41 -0.04 2.36
C ILE A 29 -6.99 -0.61 2.24
N GLU A 30 -6.14 -0.01 1.41
CA GLU A 30 -4.73 -0.42 1.27
C GLU A 30 -3.99 -0.36 2.62
N GLU A 31 -4.20 0.69 3.41
CA GLU A 31 -3.62 0.80 4.74
C GLU A 31 -4.12 -0.31 5.67
N VAL A 32 -5.43 -0.61 5.69
CA VAL A 32 -6.00 -1.71 6.48
C VAL A 32 -5.36 -3.05 6.11
N LEU A 33 -5.17 -3.31 4.82
CA LEU A 33 -4.63 -4.57 4.33
C LEU A 33 -3.14 -4.77 4.67
N PHE A 34 -2.36 -3.69 4.63
CA PHE A 34 -0.90 -3.76 4.77
C PHE A 34 -0.35 -3.21 6.09
N SER A 35 -1.23 -2.74 6.99
CA SER A 35 -0.83 -2.29 8.32
C SER A 35 -0.18 -3.44 9.10
N PRO A 36 1.03 -3.22 9.66
CA PRO A 36 1.68 -4.23 10.50
C PRO A 36 0.87 -4.50 11.77
N ASP A 37 0.18 -3.47 12.28
CA ASP A 37 -0.58 -3.53 13.52
C ASP A 37 -2.06 -3.79 13.25
N LEU A 38 -2.66 -4.59 14.13
CA LEU A 38 -4.10 -4.83 14.19
C LEU A 38 -4.79 -3.79 15.09
N THR A 39 -5.97 -3.35 14.67
CA THR A 39 -6.88 -2.63 15.56
C THR A 39 -7.43 -3.55 16.64
N GLU A 40 -7.99 -2.97 17.71
CA GLU A 40 -8.66 -3.75 18.76
C GLU A 40 -9.81 -4.60 18.21
N LYS A 41 -10.61 -4.04 17.28
CA LYS A 41 -11.70 -4.74 16.58
C LYS A 41 -11.17 -5.93 15.78
N GLN A 42 -10.10 -5.74 15.01
CA GLN A 42 -9.51 -6.81 14.21
C GLN A 42 -8.94 -7.93 15.07
N ARG A 43 -8.32 -7.57 16.20
CA ARG A 43 -7.75 -8.54 17.14
C ARG A 43 -8.84 -9.39 17.78
N ALA A 44 -9.92 -8.77 18.26
CA ALA A 44 -11.07 -9.49 18.81
C ALA A 44 -11.70 -10.43 17.76
N PHE A 45 -11.86 -9.96 16.52
CA PHE A 45 -12.40 -10.80 15.43
C PHE A 45 -11.48 -12.00 15.12
N ALA A 46 -10.16 -11.78 15.07
CA ALA A 46 -9.20 -12.87 14.86
C ALA A 46 -9.25 -13.92 15.99
N GLU A 47 -9.31 -13.46 17.25
CA GLU A 47 -9.44 -14.35 18.43
C GLU A 47 -10.73 -15.19 18.37
N GLU A 48 -11.86 -14.60 17.95
CA GLU A 48 -13.10 -15.33 17.74
C GLU A 48 -12.95 -16.40 16.64
N MET A 49 -12.33 -16.08 15.51
CA MET A 49 -12.10 -17.05 14.43
C MET A 49 -11.25 -18.24 14.89
N GLU A 50 -10.17 -17.98 15.63
CA GLU A 50 -9.30 -19.02 16.19
C GLU A 50 -10.04 -19.93 17.17
N GLN A 51 -11.01 -19.39 17.92
CA GLN A 51 -11.79 -20.18 18.88
C GLN A 51 -12.78 -21.13 18.18
N TYR A 52 -13.38 -20.71 17.06
CA TYR A 52 -14.48 -21.44 16.41
C TYR A 52 -14.07 -22.19 15.12
N SER A 53 -12.80 -22.11 14.70
CA SER A 53 -12.30 -22.77 13.49
C SER A 53 -10.84 -23.21 13.61
N ASP A 54 -10.41 -24.19 12.81
CA ASP A 54 -9.01 -24.64 12.72
C ASP A 54 -8.21 -23.73 11.76
N VAL A 55 -8.19 -22.44 12.07
CA VAL A 55 -7.49 -21.39 11.33
C VAL A 55 -6.25 -20.98 12.12
N SER A 56 -5.13 -20.78 11.42
CA SER A 56 -3.92 -20.29 12.07
C SER A 56 -4.09 -18.84 12.55
N HIS A 57 -3.38 -18.44 13.60
CA HIS A 57 -3.39 -17.05 14.08
C HIS A 57 -3.08 -16.04 12.96
N GLU A 58 -2.11 -16.37 12.09
CA GLU A 58 -1.74 -15.53 10.95
C GLU A 58 -2.91 -15.36 9.96
N ASP A 59 -3.57 -16.47 9.60
CA ASP A 59 -4.72 -16.44 8.71
C ASP A 59 -5.93 -15.74 9.34
N ALA A 60 -6.17 -15.91 10.65
CA ALA A 60 -7.23 -15.21 11.37
C ALA A 60 -7.01 -13.68 11.33
N CYS A 61 -5.80 -13.24 11.62
CA CYS A 61 -5.42 -11.83 11.56
C CYS A 61 -5.54 -11.26 10.14
N GLN A 62 -5.19 -12.05 9.12
CA GLN A 62 -5.32 -11.63 7.72
C GLN A 62 -6.80 -11.55 7.30
N ASN A 63 -7.61 -12.53 7.70
CA ASN A 63 -9.04 -12.55 7.44
C ASN A 63 -9.77 -11.38 8.13
N ALA A 64 -9.36 -10.99 9.34
CA ALA A 64 -9.89 -9.81 10.01
C ALA A 64 -9.67 -8.53 9.20
N ARG A 65 -8.46 -8.35 8.62
CA ARG A 65 -8.16 -7.21 7.73
C ARG A 65 -8.97 -7.27 6.45
N TYR A 66 -9.09 -8.45 5.84
CA TYR A 66 -9.91 -8.65 4.64
C TYR A 66 -11.38 -8.31 4.89
N TYR A 67 -11.91 -8.69 6.04
CA TYR A 67 -13.28 -8.38 6.42
C TYR A 67 -13.51 -6.87 6.56
N ASP A 68 -12.66 -6.16 7.30
CA ASP A 68 -12.74 -4.69 7.41
C ASP A 68 -12.60 -4.01 6.04
N ALA A 69 -11.68 -4.48 5.19
CA ALA A 69 -11.52 -3.96 3.83
C ALA A 69 -12.79 -4.16 2.98
N MET A 70 -13.42 -5.34 3.05
CA MET A 70 -14.68 -5.61 2.37
C MET A 70 -15.83 -4.78 2.94
N GLU A 71 -15.91 -4.60 4.26
CA GLU A 71 -16.89 -3.73 4.91
C GLU A 71 -16.81 -2.31 4.34
N MET A 72 -15.59 -1.76 4.23
CA MET A 72 -15.34 -0.45 3.64
C MET A 72 -15.67 -0.44 2.15
N PHE A 73 -15.24 -1.45 1.38
CA PHE A 73 -15.43 -1.47 -0.07
C PHE A 73 -16.90 -1.60 -0.48
N TYR A 74 -17.65 -2.48 0.20
CA TYR A 74 -19.06 -2.79 -0.07
C TYR A 74 -20.04 -1.93 0.74
N LYS A 75 -19.58 -0.84 1.35
CA LYS A 75 -20.43 0.10 2.11
C LYS A 75 -21.24 -0.60 3.21
N GLY A 76 -20.65 -1.61 3.85
CA GLY A 76 -21.28 -2.44 4.89
C GLY A 76 -22.22 -3.53 4.38
N ASN A 77 -22.52 -3.60 3.07
CA ASN A 77 -23.32 -4.67 2.48
C ASN A 77 -22.42 -5.73 1.86
N ILE A 78 -21.71 -6.49 2.71
CA ILE A 78 -20.74 -7.50 2.28
C ILE A 78 -21.48 -8.69 1.63
N PRO A 79 -21.09 -9.13 0.42
CA PRO A 79 -21.65 -10.32 -0.21
C PRO A 79 -21.43 -11.59 0.61
N GLU A 80 -22.34 -12.57 0.51
CA GLU A 80 -22.19 -13.86 1.18
C GLU A 80 -21.01 -14.68 0.64
N ASP A 81 -20.79 -14.64 -0.68
CA ASP A 81 -19.60 -15.24 -1.30
C ASP A 81 -18.39 -14.33 -1.10
N LEU A 82 -17.71 -14.51 0.04
CA LEU A 82 -16.53 -13.73 0.42
C LEU A 82 -15.35 -13.91 -0.55
N THR A 83 -15.29 -15.05 -1.25
CA THR A 83 -14.21 -15.30 -2.22
C THR A 83 -14.45 -14.48 -3.48
N GLU A 84 -15.65 -14.56 -4.06
CA GLU A 84 -16.02 -13.72 -5.21
C GLU A 84 -15.98 -12.23 -4.84
N ALA A 85 -16.37 -11.86 -3.62
CA ALA A 85 -16.26 -10.49 -3.10
C ALA A 85 -14.81 -9.98 -3.07
N MET A 86 -13.86 -10.79 -2.61
CA MET A 86 -12.44 -10.44 -2.62
C MET A 86 -11.90 -10.30 -4.05
N GLU A 87 -12.26 -11.24 -4.93
CA GLU A 87 -11.86 -11.21 -6.34
C GLU A 87 -12.34 -9.94 -7.05
N GLN A 88 -13.60 -9.53 -6.83
CA GLN A 88 -14.14 -8.30 -7.40
C GLN A 88 -13.51 -7.03 -6.84
N MET A 89 -13.18 -7.02 -5.54
CA MET A 89 -12.44 -5.92 -4.92
C MET A 89 -11.03 -5.79 -5.53
N LEU A 90 -10.31 -6.91 -5.72
CA LEU A 90 -9.01 -6.93 -6.37
C LEU A 90 -9.10 -6.50 -7.85
N TRP A 91 -10.10 -6.98 -8.58
CA TRP A 91 -10.36 -6.55 -9.97
C TRP A 91 -10.58 -5.03 -10.05
N PHE A 92 -11.38 -4.46 -9.14
CA PHE A 92 -11.60 -3.02 -9.09
C PHE A 92 -10.31 -2.27 -8.75
N TYR A 93 -9.57 -2.74 -7.75
CA TYR A 93 -8.29 -2.17 -7.34
C TYR A 93 -7.29 -2.13 -8.51
N SER A 94 -7.17 -3.22 -9.28
CA SER A 94 -6.30 -3.32 -10.47
C SER A 94 -6.87 -2.62 -11.72
N CYS A 95 -7.86 -1.75 -11.56
CA CYS A 95 -8.47 -0.96 -12.63
C CYS A 95 -9.06 -1.82 -13.77
N GLY A 96 -9.59 -2.99 -13.42
CA GLY A 96 -10.17 -3.96 -14.34
C GLY A 96 -9.14 -4.67 -15.23
N LYS A 97 -7.86 -4.60 -14.87
CA LYS A 97 -6.78 -5.32 -15.57
C LYS A 97 -6.49 -6.62 -14.84
N GLU A 98 -6.25 -7.68 -15.61
CA GLU A 98 -5.68 -8.91 -15.06
C GLU A 98 -4.26 -8.63 -14.53
N GLU A 99 -4.00 -8.98 -13.27
CA GLU A 99 -2.67 -8.96 -12.68
C GLU A 99 -1.74 -9.89 -13.49
N LYS A 100 -0.80 -9.31 -14.25
CA LYS A 100 0.24 -10.05 -14.96
C LYS A 100 1.60 -9.79 -14.29
N GLY A 101 1.90 -10.52 -13.24
CA GLY A 101 3.22 -10.47 -12.61
C GLY A 101 3.26 -11.01 -11.19
N LYS A 102 4.48 -11.23 -10.68
CA LYS A 102 4.69 -11.41 -9.25
C LYS A 102 4.75 -10.03 -8.59
N ALA A 103 4.10 -9.88 -7.44
CA ALA A 103 4.23 -8.68 -6.63
C ALA A 103 5.72 -8.36 -6.37
N PRO A 104 6.15 -7.09 -6.48
CA PRO A 104 7.52 -6.71 -6.19
C PRO A 104 7.84 -7.03 -4.72
N LYS A 105 9.06 -7.52 -4.47
CA LYS A 105 9.51 -7.93 -3.11
C LYS A 105 9.56 -6.79 -2.10
N LYS A 106 9.60 -5.54 -2.58
CA LYS A 106 9.77 -4.33 -1.76
C LYS A 106 8.77 -3.27 -2.25
N PRO A 107 7.92 -2.72 -1.37
CA PRO A 107 7.05 -1.62 -1.74
C PRO A 107 7.89 -0.37 -2.05
N VAL A 108 7.61 0.30 -3.15
CA VAL A 108 8.29 1.55 -3.57
C VAL A 108 7.37 2.77 -3.44
N LEU A 109 6.11 2.53 -3.12
CA LEU A 109 5.05 3.52 -3.03
C LEU A 109 4.14 3.14 -1.86
N SER A 110 3.71 4.14 -1.10
CA SER A 110 2.54 4.05 -0.24
C SER A 110 1.70 5.28 -0.54
N PHE A 111 0.51 5.09 -1.11
CA PHE A 111 -0.31 6.22 -1.51
C PHE A 111 -0.64 7.17 -0.35
N LYS A 112 -0.83 6.61 0.85
CA LYS A 112 -1.12 7.38 2.06
C LYS A 112 0.10 8.12 2.60
N TYR A 113 1.25 7.46 2.71
CA TYR A 113 2.48 8.10 3.21
C TYR A 113 3.02 9.14 2.23
N ASP A 114 2.90 8.87 0.92
CA ASP A 114 3.42 9.74 -0.13
C ASP A 114 2.40 10.80 -0.60
N PHE A 115 1.24 10.90 0.06
CA PHE A 115 0.09 11.66 -0.42
C PHE A 115 0.42 13.12 -0.74
N ASP A 116 1.22 13.80 0.08
CA ASP A 116 1.59 15.19 -0.16
C ASP A 116 2.38 15.37 -1.48
N TYR A 117 3.28 14.44 -1.80
CA TYR A 117 4.02 14.46 -3.06
C TYR A 117 3.13 14.11 -4.25
N ILE A 118 2.16 13.20 -4.05
CA ILE A 118 1.16 12.86 -5.05
C ILE A 118 0.29 14.07 -5.34
N ASN A 119 -0.23 14.74 -4.31
CA ASN A 119 -1.02 15.95 -4.46
C ASN A 119 -0.23 17.05 -5.19
N ALA A 120 1.03 17.27 -4.80
CA ALA A 120 1.90 18.22 -5.48
C ALA A 120 2.05 17.88 -6.97
N GLY A 121 2.20 16.59 -7.33
CA GLY A 121 2.26 16.14 -8.73
C GLY A 121 0.95 16.38 -9.48
N PHE A 122 -0.20 16.06 -8.88
CA PHE A 122 -1.51 16.32 -9.49
C PHE A 122 -1.76 17.81 -9.71
N LEU A 123 -1.33 18.67 -8.78
CA LEU A 123 -1.44 20.11 -8.90
C LEU A 123 -0.47 20.65 -9.98
N GLN A 124 0.75 20.12 -10.03
CA GLN A 124 1.75 20.47 -11.04
C GLN A 124 1.26 20.15 -12.46
N ASP A 125 0.77 18.94 -12.69
CA ASP A 125 0.51 18.44 -14.04
C ASP A 125 -0.91 18.71 -14.52
N TYR A 126 -1.89 18.57 -13.62
CA TYR A 126 -3.30 18.59 -13.99
C TYR A 126 -4.06 19.77 -13.39
N LYS A 127 -3.42 20.54 -12.50
CA LYS A 127 -4.06 21.63 -11.74
C LYS A 127 -5.25 21.12 -10.90
N ILE A 128 -5.12 19.89 -10.40
CA ILE A 128 -6.08 19.25 -9.52
C ILE A 128 -5.48 19.25 -8.11
N ASP A 129 -6.17 19.88 -7.16
CA ASP A 129 -5.86 19.77 -5.74
C ASP A 129 -6.68 18.63 -5.13
N LEU A 130 -6.02 17.52 -4.80
CA LEU A 130 -6.65 16.33 -4.23
C LEU A 130 -7.20 16.55 -2.82
N PHE A 131 -6.80 17.61 -2.12
CA PHE A 131 -7.42 17.98 -0.84
C PHE A 131 -8.82 18.60 -1.02
N GLU A 132 -9.06 19.23 -2.18
CA GLU A 132 -10.26 20.02 -2.46
C GLU A 132 -11.25 19.30 -3.38
N VAL A 133 -10.91 18.12 -3.91
CA VAL A 133 -11.85 17.37 -4.76
C VAL A 133 -12.98 16.75 -3.92
N ASP A 134 -14.23 17.03 -4.31
CA ASP A 134 -15.40 16.41 -3.70
C ASP A 134 -15.38 14.87 -3.86
N GLN A 135 -15.11 14.41 -5.07
CA GLN A 135 -15.05 13.00 -5.43
C GLN A 135 -14.07 12.78 -6.58
N LEU A 136 -13.25 11.73 -6.48
CA LEU A 136 -12.43 11.29 -7.59
C LEU A 136 -12.36 9.76 -7.63
N HIS A 137 -12.98 9.19 -8.65
CA HIS A 137 -13.01 7.74 -8.87
C HIS A 137 -11.58 7.16 -8.98
N TRP A 138 -11.32 6.05 -8.31
CA TRP A 138 -10.04 5.34 -8.23
C TRP A 138 -9.38 5.13 -9.59
N TRP A 139 -10.11 4.59 -10.57
CA TRP A 139 -9.56 4.39 -11.92
C TRP A 139 -9.14 5.69 -12.62
N LYS A 140 -9.80 6.81 -12.33
CA LYS A 140 -9.40 8.13 -12.86
C LYS A 140 -8.17 8.64 -12.13
N PHE A 141 -8.14 8.51 -10.79
CA PHE A 141 -6.96 8.78 -9.99
C PHE A 141 -5.75 7.99 -10.51
N MET A 142 -5.86 6.68 -10.67
CA MET A 142 -4.79 5.81 -11.16
C MET A 142 -4.36 6.15 -12.59
N SER A 143 -5.31 6.50 -13.46
CA SER A 143 -4.97 6.94 -14.82
C SER A 143 -4.13 8.22 -14.81
N LEU A 144 -4.45 9.19 -13.95
CA LEU A 144 -3.68 10.43 -13.80
C LEU A 144 -2.34 10.15 -13.14
N PHE A 145 -2.34 9.42 -12.03
CA PHE A 145 -1.12 9.07 -11.29
C PHE A 145 -0.09 8.35 -12.17
N SER A 146 -0.53 7.37 -12.97
CA SER A 146 0.35 6.61 -13.87
C SER A 146 0.94 7.42 -15.03
N ALA A 147 0.40 8.62 -15.27
CA ALA A 147 0.78 9.51 -16.37
C ALA A 147 1.38 10.84 -15.86
N LEU A 148 1.74 10.91 -14.57
CA LEU A 148 2.52 12.03 -14.04
C LEU A 148 3.84 12.14 -14.80
N HIS A 149 4.29 13.38 -15.04
CA HIS A 149 5.58 13.63 -15.67
C HIS A 149 6.71 13.16 -14.74
N ASP A 150 7.80 12.68 -15.35
CA ASP A 150 8.94 12.10 -14.64
C ASP A 150 9.64 13.09 -13.69
N ASP A 151 9.46 14.40 -13.89
CA ASP A 151 10.02 15.46 -13.06
C ASP A 151 9.18 15.77 -11.80
N CYS A 152 8.02 15.14 -11.64
CA CYS A 152 7.28 15.20 -10.39
C CYS A 152 8.09 14.55 -9.25
N LYS A 153 8.08 15.18 -8.07
CA LYS A 153 8.84 14.70 -6.90
C LYS A 153 8.51 13.24 -6.54
N ILE A 154 7.25 12.85 -6.65
CA ILE A 154 6.84 11.47 -6.38
C ILE A 154 7.46 10.46 -7.35
N CYS A 155 7.58 10.81 -8.64
CA CYS A 155 8.24 9.97 -9.64
C CYS A 155 9.72 9.77 -9.29
N GLU A 156 10.41 10.83 -8.85
CA GLU A 156 11.79 10.72 -8.37
C GLU A 156 11.91 9.82 -7.13
N ILE A 157 10.99 9.96 -6.16
CA ILE A 157 10.96 9.16 -4.93
C ILE A 157 10.80 7.67 -5.25
N ILE A 158 9.82 7.33 -6.09
CA ILE A 158 9.60 5.96 -6.56
C ILE A 158 10.87 5.45 -7.25
N GLY A 159 11.48 6.26 -8.11
CA GLY A 159 12.75 5.94 -8.78
C GLY A 159 13.88 5.63 -7.80
N TRP A 160 14.07 6.45 -6.75
CA TRP A 160 15.10 6.20 -5.73
C TRP A 160 14.82 4.96 -4.90
N ARG A 161 13.57 4.70 -4.51
CA ARG A 161 13.19 3.51 -3.75
C ARG A 161 13.34 2.22 -4.57
N ALA A 162 13.03 2.28 -5.87
CA ALA A 162 13.17 1.15 -6.80
C ALA A 162 14.62 0.89 -7.23
N ALA A 163 15.50 1.90 -7.15
CA ALA A 163 16.88 1.78 -7.61
C ALA A 163 17.70 0.76 -6.79
N GLU A 164 18.41 -0.13 -7.48
CA GLU A 164 19.37 -1.02 -6.84
C GLU A 164 20.80 -0.44 -6.98
N PRO A 165 21.51 -0.10 -5.89
CA PRO A 165 22.84 0.53 -5.97
C PRO A 165 23.88 -0.27 -6.76
N LYS A 166 23.67 -1.58 -6.94
CA LYS A 166 24.55 -2.44 -7.74
C LYS A 166 24.48 -2.14 -9.25
N ASP A 167 23.37 -1.58 -9.73
CA ASP A 167 23.14 -1.29 -11.15
C ASP A 167 23.92 -0.05 -11.62
N TYR A 168 24.43 0.73 -10.67
CA TYR A 168 25.21 1.93 -10.92
C TYR A 168 26.71 1.61 -10.86
N LYS A 169 27.53 2.32 -11.65
CA LYS A 169 29.01 2.16 -11.62
C LYS A 169 29.68 3.23 -10.79
N ASP A 170 29.18 4.46 -10.86
CA ASP A 170 29.75 5.62 -10.18
C ASP A 170 29.52 5.59 -8.66
N LYS A 171 30.55 5.96 -7.88
CA LYS A 171 30.50 5.93 -6.41
C LYS A 171 29.63 7.05 -5.84
N GLU A 172 29.70 8.25 -6.40
CA GLU A 172 28.91 9.39 -5.92
C GLU A 172 27.42 9.19 -6.23
N GLN A 173 27.09 8.66 -7.40
CA GLN A 173 25.73 8.29 -7.76
C GLN A 173 25.14 7.25 -6.80
N LYS A 174 25.90 6.20 -6.44
CA LYS A 174 25.49 5.22 -5.43
C LYS A 174 25.24 5.86 -4.07
N LYS A 175 26.13 6.76 -3.66
CA LYS A 175 26.02 7.48 -2.40
C LYS A 175 24.73 8.32 -2.36
N ARG A 176 24.48 9.10 -3.42
CA ARG A 176 23.27 9.90 -3.56
C ARG A 176 21.99 9.04 -3.52
N ILE A 177 21.95 7.92 -4.23
CA ILE A 177 20.79 7.01 -4.21
C ILE A 177 20.54 6.50 -2.79
N ARG A 178 21.59 6.04 -2.09
CA ARG A 178 21.46 5.57 -0.71
C ARG A 178 20.99 6.67 0.25
N GLU A 179 21.45 7.90 0.06
CA GLU A 179 21.00 9.05 0.85
C GLU A 179 19.51 9.33 0.61
N MET A 180 19.06 9.35 -0.65
CA MET A 180 17.65 9.58 -0.97
C MET A 180 16.76 8.42 -0.50
N GLN A 181 17.24 7.18 -0.58
CA GLN A 181 16.54 6.03 0.00
C GLN A 181 16.31 6.18 1.50
N LYS A 182 17.30 6.70 2.25
CA LYS A 182 17.13 6.97 3.68
C LYS A 182 16.15 8.11 3.95
N VAL A 183 16.29 9.24 3.23
CA VAL A 183 15.43 10.41 3.40
C VAL A 183 13.97 10.05 3.14
N TYR A 184 13.70 9.32 2.06
CA TYR A 184 12.35 8.97 1.64
C TYR A 184 11.94 7.54 2.01
N ALA A 185 12.64 6.87 2.93
CA ALA A 185 12.25 5.51 3.36
C ALA A 185 10.82 5.49 3.89
N LEU A 186 10.07 4.43 3.56
CA LEU A 186 8.75 4.16 4.13
C LEU A 186 8.87 3.80 5.63
N PRO A 187 7.85 4.06 6.46
CA PRO A 187 7.89 3.81 7.90
C PRO A 187 8.33 2.38 8.27
N ASN A 188 7.77 1.37 7.61
CA ASN A 188 8.10 -0.03 7.87
C ASN A 188 9.57 -0.36 7.57
N GLU A 189 10.16 0.28 6.54
CA GLU A 189 11.59 0.11 6.25
C GLU A 189 12.47 0.76 7.30
N ARG A 190 12.08 1.95 7.79
CA ARG A 190 12.80 2.64 8.86
C ARG A 190 12.79 1.80 10.14
N ALA A 191 11.61 1.31 10.54
CA ALA A 191 11.47 0.45 11.72
C ALA A 191 12.30 -0.84 11.60
N ALA A 192 12.28 -1.51 10.44
CA ALA A 192 13.08 -2.71 10.20
C ALA A 192 14.60 -2.43 10.21
N GLU A 193 15.05 -1.28 9.71
CA GLU A 193 16.46 -0.88 9.82
C GLU A 193 16.88 -0.55 11.26
N GLU A 194 16.01 0.11 12.02
CA GLU A 194 16.24 0.45 13.42
C GLU A 194 16.34 -0.80 14.30
N GLU A 195 15.43 -1.77 14.13
CA GLU A 195 15.51 -3.03 14.88
C GLU A 195 16.77 -3.82 14.54
N LYS A 196 17.14 -3.92 13.25
CA LYS A 196 18.41 -4.56 12.86
C LYS A 196 19.64 -3.88 13.48
N LYS A 197 19.65 -2.55 13.54
CA LYS A 197 20.74 -1.80 14.20
C LYS A 197 20.76 -2.10 15.71
N ARG A 198 19.59 -2.16 16.34
CA ARG A 198 19.45 -2.50 17.76
C ARG A 198 19.93 -3.92 18.05
N GLU A 199 19.52 -4.91 17.26
CA GLU A 199 19.99 -6.29 17.38
C GLU A 199 21.50 -6.41 17.19
N ALA A 200 22.07 -5.75 16.17
CA ALA A 200 23.51 -5.74 15.94
C ALA A 200 24.28 -5.10 17.09
N LEU A 201 23.74 -4.02 17.67
CA LEU A 201 24.32 -3.37 18.85
C LEU A 201 24.22 -4.26 20.09
N ILE A 202 23.09 -4.92 20.33
CA ILE A 202 22.92 -5.90 21.41
C ILE A 202 23.92 -7.06 21.23
N ALA A 203 24.04 -7.61 20.02
CA ALA A 203 25.00 -8.68 19.72
C ALA A 203 26.46 -8.24 19.95
N ALA A 204 26.82 -7.01 19.56
CA ALA A 204 28.15 -6.46 19.82
C ALA A 204 28.42 -6.26 21.33
N LEU A 205 27.41 -5.83 22.09
CA LEU A 205 27.49 -5.65 23.54
C LEU A 205 27.49 -6.99 24.31
N MET A 206 26.82 -8.02 23.80
CA MET A 206 26.74 -9.36 24.40
C MET A 206 27.89 -10.29 23.97
N GLY A 207 28.63 -9.92 22.92
CA GLY A 207 29.90 -10.55 22.53
C GLY A 207 31.09 -9.97 23.30
N ASP A 208 32.24 -9.86 22.65
CA ASP A 208 33.51 -9.46 23.27
C ASP A 208 33.61 -7.95 23.61
N GLY A 209 32.53 -7.19 23.40
CA GLY A 209 32.45 -5.76 23.76
C GLY A 209 33.11 -4.79 22.78
N ASP A 210 33.50 -5.22 21.57
CA ASP A 210 34.09 -4.33 20.56
C ASP A 210 33.02 -3.62 19.71
N ILE A 211 32.82 -2.34 19.99
CA ILE A 211 31.89 -1.43 19.30
C ILE A 211 32.60 -0.50 18.29
N SER A 212 33.89 -0.73 18.01
CA SER A 212 34.72 0.18 17.19
C SER A 212 34.30 0.31 15.72
N GLY A 213 33.43 -0.56 15.21
CA GLY A 213 32.90 -0.53 13.84
C GLY A 213 31.56 0.19 13.64
N LEU A 214 30.96 0.75 14.70
CA LEU A 214 29.58 1.28 14.70
C LEU A 214 29.47 2.81 14.81
N VAL A 215 30.59 3.54 14.82
CA VAL A 215 30.65 5.02 14.82
C VAL A 215 30.81 5.57 13.40
#